data_AF-A0AAJ6ZAQ2-F1
#
_entry.id   AF-A0AAJ6ZAQ2-F1
#
_cell.length_a   1.000
_cell.length_b   1.000
_cell.length_c   1.000
_cell.angle_alpha   90.00
_cell.angle_beta   90.00
_cell.angle_gamma   90.00
#
_symmetry.space_group_name_H-M   'P 1'
#
loop_
_entity.id
_entity.type
_entity.pdbx_description
1 polymer ?
#
loop_
_entity_poly.entity_id
_entity_poly.type
_entity_poly.pdbx_seq_one_letter_code
_entity_poly.pdbx_strand_id
1 'polypeptide(L)'
;MLSYSLLVLLVIAVGCHVCHGQCHTVASDLNTQWRGADVLERYGRNYYKSLALGPEDTCIKRKRFASVFSEAVLQYFKSNITDRDEAIRDAVAKTEKELYKPADVIGSEFRSVFTYIYSFIDQPLTDVQAVCPYNIREAECEKRFKEIRNERLKRCPGYRWNVELYSTFVFLVTNCGFQNLIVELMRESATGGDLEALNFFIETAAVKFSNVLQFMKDIWKGIQLLPLTCKTISFL
;
A
#
# COMPACT_ATOMS: atom_id res chain seq x y z
N MET A 1 -24.18 -11.53 38.37
CA MET A 1 -22.88 -10.86 38.16
C MET A 1 -21.94 -11.68 37.23
N LEU A 2 -22.46 -12.39 36.23
CA LEU A 2 -21.67 -13.22 35.29
C LEU A 2 -21.67 -12.71 33.85
N SER A 3 -22.48 -11.70 33.53
CA SER A 3 -22.65 -11.17 32.16
C SER A 3 -21.59 -10.14 31.76
N TYR A 4 -21.03 -9.38 32.70
CA TYR A 4 -20.01 -8.36 32.39
C TYR A 4 -18.63 -8.97 32.11
N SER A 5 -18.25 -10.06 32.78
CA SER A 5 -16.96 -10.73 32.54
C SER A 5 -16.90 -11.46 31.20
N LEU A 6 -18.03 -11.97 30.71
CA LEU A 6 -18.13 -12.62 29.39
C LEU A 6 -18.04 -11.61 28.23
N LEU A 7 -18.63 -10.42 28.40
CA LEU A 7 -18.52 -9.32 27.43
C LEU A 7 -17.10 -8.77 27.34
N VAL A 8 -16.38 -8.64 28.47
CA VAL A 8 -14.98 -8.20 28.47
C VAL A 8 -14.07 -9.24 27.81
N LEU A 9 -14.30 -10.54 28.05
CA LEU A 9 -13.55 -11.60 27.38
C LEU A 9 -13.85 -11.69 25.88
N LEU A 10 -15.07 -11.39 25.44
CA LEU A 10 -15.42 -11.30 24.02
C LEU A 10 -14.79 -10.08 23.34
N VAL A 11 -14.68 -8.94 24.03
CA VAL A 11 -13.99 -7.75 23.52
C VAL A 11 -12.47 -7.98 23.44
N ILE A 12 -11.89 -8.73 24.38
CA ILE A 12 -10.47 -9.12 24.32
C ILE A 12 -10.22 -10.17 23.22
N ALA A 13 -11.12 -11.13 23.04
CA ALA A 13 -11.02 -12.15 21.99
C ALA A 13 -11.24 -11.58 20.57
N VAL A 14 -12.14 -10.60 20.41
CA VAL A 14 -12.36 -9.90 19.13
C VAL A 14 -11.25 -8.89 18.86
N GLY A 15 -10.69 -8.24 19.89
CA GLY A 15 -9.53 -7.35 19.78
C GLY A 15 -8.23 -8.07 19.39
N CYS A 16 -8.11 -9.37 19.68
CA CYS A 16 -6.93 -10.18 19.36
C CYS A 16 -7.00 -10.94 18.02
N HIS A 17 -8.11 -10.86 17.27
CA HIS A 17 -8.30 -11.67 16.05
C HIS A 17 -8.28 -10.93 14.70
N VAL A 18 -7.96 -9.63 14.67
CA VAL A 18 -7.90 -8.86 13.41
C VAL A 18 -6.50 -8.37 13.08
N CYS A 19 -5.54 -9.29 13.16
CA CYS A 19 -4.31 -9.25 12.37
C CYS A 19 -4.11 -10.68 11.84
N HIS A 20 -4.80 -11.05 10.76
CA HIS A 20 -4.43 -12.23 9.98
C HIS A 20 -3.19 -11.94 9.13
N GLY A 21 -2.14 -11.40 9.75
CA GLY A 21 -0.80 -11.77 9.33
C GLY A 21 -0.71 -13.25 9.61
N GLN A 22 -0.44 -14.07 8.61
CA GLN A 22 -0.17 -15.49 8.84
C GLN A 22 0.92 -15.60 9.91
N CYS A 23 0.54 -15.89 11.15
CA CYS A 23 1.44 -16.36 12.19
C CYS A 23 1.84 -17.80 11.84
N HIS A 24 2.47 -17.99 10.68
CA HIS A 24 3.32 -19.14 10.48
C HIS A 24 4.51 -18.90 11.40
N THR A 25 4.54 -19.61 12.52
CA THR A 25 5.76 -19.81 13.30
C THR A 25 6.71 -20.59 12.40
N VAL A 26 7.53 -19.86 11.65
CA VAL A 26 8.68 -20.44 10.97
C VAL A 26 9.73 -20.65 12.05
N ALA A 27 10.44 -21.78 11.97
CA ALA A 27 11.54 -22.06 12.88
C ALA A 27 12.46 -20.83 12.93
N SER A 28 12.90 -20.43 14.12
CA SER A 28 13.56 -19.14 14.36
C SER A 28 14.88 -18.97 13.60
N ASP A 29 15.39 -20.02 12.96
CA ASP A 29 16.61 -20.03 12.16
C ASP A 29 16.36 -19.77 10.66
N LEU A 30 15.12 -19.85 10.18
CA LEU A 30 14.74 -19.64 8.78
C LEU A 30 14.39 -18.18 8.50
N ASN A 31 14.77 -17.69 7.32
CA ASN A 31 14.65 -16.28 7.00
C ASN A 31 13.19 -15.80 6.84
N THR A 32 12.94 -14.53 7.19
CA THR A 32 11.60 -13.91 7.14
C THR A 32 11.44 -12.84 6.07
N GLN A 33 12.54 -12.43 5.42
CA GLN A 33 12.54 -11.31 4.46
C GLN A 33 11.69 -11.57 3.20
N TRP A 34 11.60 -12.82 2.75
CA TRP A 34 10.71 -13.21 1.64
C TRP A 34 9.24 -12.88 1.89
N ARG A 35 8.79 -12.90 3.15
CA ARG A 35 7.38 -12.66 3.48
C ARG A 35 6.96 -11.25 3.15
N GLY A 36 7.81 -10.28 3.50
CA GLY A 36 7.56 -8.86 3.20
C GLY A 36 7.47 -8.63 1.68
N ALA A 37 8.38 -9.24 0.92
CA ALA A 37 8.39 -9.20 -0.54
C ALA A 37 7.10 -9.79 -1.13
N ASP A 38 6.71 -11.01 -0.71
CA ASP A 38 5.51 -11.69 -1.20
C ASP A 38 4.21 -10.93 -0.87
N VAL A 39 4.13 -10.36 0.35
CA VAL A 39 2.99 -9.55 0.77
C VAL A 39 2.93 -8.26 -0.06
N LEU A 40 4.06 -7.58 -0.27
CA LEU A 40 4.13 -6.36 -1.08
C LEU A 40 3.70 -6.62 -2.53
N GLU A 41 4.26 -7.66 -3.17
CA GLU A 41 3.90 -8.01 -4.53
C GLU A 41 2.39 -8.32 -4.65
N ARG A 42 1.87 -9.12 -3.71
CA ARG A 42 0.46 -9.53 -3.70
C ARG A 42 -0.47 -8.34 -3.50
N TYR A 43 -0.24 -7.52 -2.46
CA TYR A 43 -1.09 -6.37 -2.16
C TYR A 43 -1.05 -5.35 -3.29
N GLY A 44 0.13 -5.01 -3.78
CA GLY A 44 0.23 -4.04 -4.86
C GLY A 44 -0.40 -4.53 -6.16
N ARG A 45 -0.13 -5.79 -6.57
CA ARG A 45 -0.77 -6.36 -7.76
C ARG A 45 -2.29 -6.42 -7.64
N ASN A 46 -2.81 -6.81 -6.46
CA ASN A 46 -4.24 -6.90 -6.23
C ASN A 46 -4.91 -5.53 -6.21
N TYR A 47 -4.29 -4.54 -5.55
CA TYR A 47 -4.80 -3.17 -5.55
C TYR A 47 -4.79 -2.58 -6.96
N TYR A 48 -3.68 -2.70 -7.69
CA TYR A 48 -3.59 -2.20 -9.07
C TYR A 48 -4.68 -2.81 -9.97
N LYS A 49 -4.96 -4.12 -9.84
CA LYS A 49 -6.04 -4.80 -10.58
C LYS A 49 -7.45 -4.42 -10.13
N SER A 50 -7.60 -3.87 -8.92
CA SER A 50 -8.88 -3.32 -8.46
C SER A 50 -9.21 -1.99 -9.09
N LEU A 51 -8.25 -1.29 -9.69
CA LEU A 51 -8.50 -0.06 -10.45
C LEU A 51 -9.01 -0.39 -11.85
N ALA A 52 -9.81 0.50 -12.42
CA ALA A 52 -10.18 0.41 -13.83
C ALA A 52 -8.95 0.61 -14.72
N LEU A 53 -8.69 -0.35 -15.60
CA LEU A 53 -7.49 -0.40 -16.43
C LEU A 53 -7.71 0.18 -17.83
N GLY A 54 -8.92 -0.01 -18.37
CA GLY A 54 -9.32 0.49 -19.68
C GLY A 54 -10.84 0.61 -19.83
N PRO A 55 -11.32 1.00 -21.02
CA PRO A 55 -12.73 1.24 -21.28
C PRO A 55 -13.65 0.04 -21.01
N GLU A 56 -13.14 -1.18 -21.11
CA GLU A 56 -13.84 -2.42 -20.79
C GLU A 56 -14.29 -2.52 -19.33
N ASP A 57 -13.62 -1.78 -18.43
CA ASP A 57 -13.93 -1.77 -17.00
C ASP A 57 -15.03 -0.75 -16.63
N THR A 58 -15.53 0.03 -17.60
CA THR A 58 -16.47 1.14 -17.35
C THR A 58 -17.74 0.70 -16.59
N CYS A 59 -18.21 -0.52 -16.84
CA CYS A 59 -19.42 -1.07 -16.19
C CYS A 59 -19.12 -1.83 -14.88
N ILE A 60 -17.85 -1.97 -14.48
CA ILE A 60 -17.46 -2.72 -13.28
C ILE A 60 -17.50 -1.78 -12.08
N LYS A 61 -18.64 -1.78 -11.36
CA LYS A 61 -18.88 -0.92 -10.18
C LYS A 61 -17.75 -0.96 -9.15
N ARG A 62 -17.24 -2.15 -8.82
CA ARG A 62 -16.11 -2.32 -7.89
C ARG A 62 -14.86 -1.55 -8.31
N LYS A 63 -14.54 -1.60 -9.61
CA LYS A 63 -13.37 -0.90 -10.14
C LYS A 63 -13.58 0.60 -10.19
N ARG A 64 -14.81 1.05 -10.52
CA ARG A 64 -15.18 2.47 -10.42
C ARG A 64 -15.04 3.01 -9.01
N PHE A 65 -15.56 2.28 -8.01
CA PHE A 65 -15.41 2.64 -6.59
C PHE A 65 -13.94 2.80 -6.20
N ALA A 66 -13.11 1.80 -6.50
CA ALA A 66 -11.69 1.83 -6.18
C ALA A 66 -10.94 2.97 -6.89
N SER A 67 -11.28 3.27 -8.15
CA SER A 67 -10.74 4.41 -8.89
C SER A 67 -11.14 5.75 -8.27
N VAL A 68 -12.41 5.95 -7.89
CA VAL A 68 -12.88 7.18 -7.22
C VAL A 68 -12.22 7.36 -5.86
N PHE A 69 -12.16 6.31 -5.04
CA PHE A 69 -11.45 6.35 -3.76
C PHE A 69 -9.97 6.71 -3.93
N SER A 70 -9.29 6.09 -4.91
CA SER A 70 -7.87 6.34 -5.18
C SER A 70 -7.61 7.77 -5.65
N GLU A 71 -8.52 8.33 -6.45
CA GLU A 71 -8.42 9.72 -6.88
C GLU A 71 -8.56 10.68 -5.70
N ALA A 72 -9.52 10.44 -4.80
CA ALA A 72 -9.66 11.25 -3.58
C ALA A 72 -8.41 11.17 -2.67
N VAL A 73 -7.83 9.97 -2.53
CA VAL A 73 -6.56 9.77 -1.82
C VAL A 73 -5.43 10.57 -2.49
N LEU A 74 -5.34 10.55 -3.82
CA LEU A 74 -4.31 11.29 -4.56
C LEU A 74 -4.46 12.81 -4.39
N GLN A 75 -5.68 13.34 -4.51
CA GLN A 75 -5.97 14.76 -4.31
C GLN A 75 -5.59 15.18 -2.88
N TYR A 76 -5.89 14.34 -1.88
CA TYR A 76 -5.47 14.57 -0.50
C TYR A 76 -3.94 14.58 -0.33
N PHE A 77 -3.24 13.68 -1.00
CA PHE A 77 -1.78 13.59 -0.95
C PHE A 77 -1.09 14.80 -1.57
N LYS A 78 -1.64 15.31 -2.68
CA LYS A 78 -1.18 16.53 -3.37
C LYS A 78 -1.53 17.82 -2.64
N SER A 79 -2.47 17.78 -1.69
CA SER A 79 -2.90 18.98 -0.98
C SER A 79 -1.81 19.53 -0.06
N ASN A 80 -1.54 20.83 -0.23
CA ASN A 80 -0.66 21.63 0.62
C ASN A 80 -1.41 22.29 1.81
N ILE A 81 -2.71 22.03 1.95
CA ILE A 81 -3.50 22.55 3.07
C ILE A 81 -3.05 21.85 4.36
N THR A 82 -2.74 22.66 5.38
CA THR A 82 -2.24 22.17 6.67
C THR A 82 -3.36 21.64 7.56
N ASP A 83 -4.53 22.29 7.53
CA ASP A 83 -5.71 21.79 8.25
C ASP A 83 -6.20 20.49 7.60
N ARG A 84 -6.28 19.43 8.41
CA ARG A 84 -6.60 18.09 7.91
C ARG A 84 -8.01 18.03 7.33
N ASP A 85 -8.98 18.59 8.03
CA ASP A 85 -10.38 18.45 7.66
C ASP A 85 -10.69 19.31 6.43
N GLU A 86 -10.05 20.47 6.30
CA GLU A 86 -10.06 21.29 5.09
C GLU A 86 -9.39 20.55 3.91
N ALA A 87 -8.23 19.92 4.12
CA ALA A 87 -7.57 19.12 3.09
C ALA A 87 -8.44 17.94 2.60
N ILE A 88 -9.19 17.30 3.50
CA ILE A 88 -10.13 16.23 3.16
C ILE A 88 -11.30 16.78 2.33
N ARG A 89 -11.91 17.90 2.75
CA ARG A 89 -13.01 18.53 2.00
C ARG A 89 -12.58 18.99 0.61
N ASP A 90 -11.39 19.58 0.50
CA ASP A 90 -10.81 19.99 -0.79
C ASP A 90 -10.55 18.79 -1.71
N ALA A 91 -10.03 17.68 -1.17
CA ALA A 91 -9.82 16.45 -1.93
C ALA A 91 -11.14 15.85 -2.47
N VAL A 92 -12.20 15.84 -1.65
CA VAL A 92 -13.54 15.42 -2.06
C VAL A 92 -14.07 16.33 -3.17
N ALA A 93 -14.06 17.64 -2.96
CA ALA A 93 -14.59 18.61 -3.94
C ALA A 93 -13.84 18.57 -5.28
N LYS A 94 -12.54 18.27 -5.28
CA LYS A 94 -11.76 18.04 -6.50
C LYS A 94 -12.15 16.74 -7.19
N THR A 95 -12.36 15.67 -6.42
CA THR A 95 -12.74 14.36 -6.96
C THR A 95 -14.17 14.36 -7.51
N GLU A 96 -15.10 15.07 -6.87
CA GLU A 96 -16.49 15.23 -7.35
C GLU A 96 -16.55 15.81 -8.76
N LYS A 97 -15.65 16.74 -9.08
CA LYS A 97 -15.54 17.33 -10.43
C LYS A 97 -15.11 16.33 -11.49
N GLU A 98 -14.53 15.20 -11.10
CA GLU A 98 -14.01 14.18 -12.00
C GLU A 98 -15.02 13.04 -12.25
N LEU A 99 -16.11 12.96 -11.47
CA LEU A 99 -17.05 11.84 -11.50
C LEU A 99 -17.78 11.67 -12.84
N TYR A 100 -17.88 12.71 -13.67
CA TYR A 100 -18.45 12.56 -15.01
C TYR A 100 -17.58 11.70 -15.95
N LYS A 101 -16.31 11.48 -15.59
CA LYS A 101 -15.35 10.74 -16.42
C LYS A 101 -15.53 9.20 -16.27
N PRO A 102 -15.07 8.44 -17.27
CA PRO A 102 -14.93 6.98 -17.15
C PRO A 102 -13.97 6.58 -16.02
N ALA A 103 -14.18 5.40 -15.44
CA ALA A 103 -13.44 4.93 -14.26
C ALA A 103 -11.93 4.76 -14.51
N ASP A 104 -11.55 4.35 -15.71
CA ASP A 104 -10.15 4.19 -16.14
C ASP A 104 -9.42 5.53 -16.22
N VAL A 105 -10.14 6.59 -16.61
CA VAL A 105 -9.65 7.97 -16.63
C VAL A 105 -9.51 8.51 -15.20
N ILE A 106 -10.53 8.33 -14.35
CA ILE A 106 -10.50 8.73 -12.93
C ILE A 106 -9.28 8.10 -12.23
N GLY A 107 -9.07 6.79 -12.38
CA GLY A 107 -7.96 6.08 -11.73
C GLY A 107 -6.60 6.23 -12.42
N SER A 108 -6.51 6.91 -13.58
CA SER A 108 -5.32 6.90 -14.43
C SER A 108 -4.09 7.51 -13.76
N GLU A 109 -4.28 8.62 -13.05
CA GLU A 109 -3.16 9.32 -12.42
C GLU A 109 -2.61 8.53 -11.23
N PHE A 110 -3.51 7.98 -10.40
CA PHE A 110 -3.09 7.09 -9.31
C PHE A 110 -2.33 5.87 -9.83
N ARG A 111 -2.79 5.23 -10.93
CA ARG A 111 -2.06 4.12 -11.57
C ARG A 111 -0.67 4.53 -12.04
N SER A 112 -0.54 5.74 -12.57
CA SER A 112 0.75 6.28 -13.03
C SER A 112 1.70 6.48 -11.86
N VAL A 113 1.21 7.05 -10.75
CA VAL A 113 1.96 7.18 -9.49
C VAL A 113 2.39 5.81 -8.96
N PHE A 114 1.47 4.86 -8.91
CA PHE A 114 1.74 3.51 -8.46
C PHE A 114 2.84 2.84 -9.29
N THR A 115 2.74 2.94 -10.62
CA THR A 115 3.73 2.37 -11.55
C THR A 115 5.10 3.05 -11.42
N TYR A 116 5.10 4.38 -11.24
CA TYR A 116 6.31 5.15 -11.00
C TYR A 116 7.03 4.68 -9.73
N ILE A 117 6.31 4.52 -8.62
CA ILE A 117 6.86 4.01 -7.36
C ILE A 117 7.39 2.58 -7.55
N TYR A 118 6.61 1.72 -8.22
CA TYR A 118 7.01 0.35 -8.50
C TYR A 118 8.34 0.27 -9.26
N SER A 119 8.59 1.19 -10.19
CA SER A 119 9.83 1.23 -10.98
C SER A 119 11.12 1.38 -10.15
N PHE A 120 11.01 1.80 -8.88
CA PHE A 120 12.14 1.92 -7.96
C PHE A 120 12.27 0.76 -6.99
N ILE A 121 11.14 0.19 -6.53
CA ILE A 121 11.13 -0.91 -5.56
C ILE A 121 11.26 -2.29 -6.22
N ASP A 122 11.05 -2.38 -7.54
CA ASP A 122 11.11 -3.63 -8.31
C ASP A 122 12.47 -4.34 -8.18
N GLN A 123 13.57 -3.59 -8.26
CA GLN A 123 14.92 -4.17 -8.12
C GLN A 123 15.20 -4.68 -6.69
N PRO A 124 14.97 -3.91 -5.61
CA PRO A 124 15.07 -4.44 -4.25
C PRO A 124 14.16 -5.64 -3.98
N LEU A 125 12.93 -5.62 -4.50
CA LEU A 125 11.99 -6.73 -4.38
C LEU A 125 12.57 -8.00 -5.03
N THR A 126 13.05 -7.89 -6.27
CA THR A 126 13.67 -9.00 -7.01
C THR A 126 14.95 -9.49 -6.34
N ASP A 127 15.80 -8.58 -5.85
CA ASP A 127 17.04 -8.94 -5.15
C ASP A 127 16.72 -9.78 -3.90
N VAL A 128 15.70 -9.41 -3.10
CA VAL A 128 15.24 -10.20 -1.94
C VAL A 128 14.69 -11.57 -2.37
N GLN A 129 13.81 -11.61 -3.37
CA GLN A 129 13.24 -12.87 -3.87
C GLN A 129 14.31 -13.83 -4.41
N ALA A 130 15.38 -13.30 -5.00
CA ALA A 130 16.49 -14.10 -5.53
C ALA A 130 17.40 -14.67 -4.43
N VAL A 131 17.73 -13.88 -3.41
CA VAL A 131 18.78 -14.24 -2.44
C VAL A 131 18.26 -14.77 -1.11
N CYS A 132 16.98 -14.57 -0.82
CA CYS A 132 16.32 -14.97 0.42
C CYS A 132 15.09 -15.87 0.21
N PRO A 133 15.17 -16.98 -0.54
CA PRO A 133 14.06 -17.95 -0.63
C PRO A 133 13.73 -18.56 0.75
N TYR A 134 12.51 -19.05 0.92
CA TYR A 134 11.95 -19.49 2.21
C TYR A 134 12.75 -20.57 2.97
N ASN A 135 13.62 -21.31 2.28
CA ASN A 135 14.39 -22.43 2.81
C ASN A 135 15.82 -22.04 3.28
N ILE A 136 16.21 -20.77 3.15
CA ILE A 136 17.52 -20.27 3.58
C ILE A 136 17.47 -19.77 5.04
N ARG A 137 18.58 -19.92 5.76
CA ARG A 137 18.74 -19.40 7.12
C ARG A 137 18.83 -17.87 7.13
N GLU A 138 18.33 -17.22 8.18
CA GLU A 138 18.32 -15.75 8.27
C GLU A 138 19.71 -15.13 8.08
N ALA A 139 20.74 -15.62 8.79
CA ALA A 139 22.11 -15.12 8.67
C ALA A 139 22.71 -15.29 7.25
N GLU A 140 22.30 -16.33 6.53
CA GLU A 140 22.73 -16.55 5.16
C GLU A 140 22.01 -15.61 4.19
N CYS A 141 20.71 -15.38 4.38
CA CYS A 141 19.95 -14.37 3.65
C CYS A 141 20.53 -12.96 3.86
N GLU A 142 20.80 -12.56 5.10
CA GLU A 142 21.40 -11.26 5.43
C GLU A 142 22.75 -11.05 4.72
N LYS A 143 23.60 -12.09 4.74
CA LYS A 143 24.90 -12.05 4.06
C LYS A 143 24.74 -11.87 2.55
N ARG A 144 23.93 -12.71 1.90
CA ARG A 144 23.72 -12.66 0.44
C ARG A 144 23.07 -11.35 0.00
N PHE A 145 22.09 -10.87 0.76
CA PHE A 145 21.42 -9.60 0.48
C PHE A 145 22.39 -8.41 0.65
N LYS A 146 23.29 -8.45 1.63
CA LYS A 146 24.34 -7.44 1.79
C LYS A 146 25.32 -7.45 0.61
N GLU A 147 25.71 -8.62 0.13
CA GLU A 147 26.60 -8.77 -1.03
C GLU A 147 25.98 -8.15 -2.28
N ILE A 148 24.75 -8.55 -2.66
CA ILE A 148 24.08 -8.01 -3.85
C ILE A 148 23.83 -6.49 -3.71
N ARG A 149 23.42 -6.02 -2.53
CA ARG A 149 23.24 -4.58 -2.27
C ARG A 149 24.52 -3.79 -2.50
N ASN A 150 25.66 -4.30 -2.03
CA ASN A 150 26.96 -3.64 -2.23
C ASN A 150 27.34 -3.59 -3.71
N GLU A 151 27.07 -4.64 -4.48
CA GLU A 151 27.28 -4.64 -5.94
C GLU A 151 26.40 -3.62 -6.65
N ARG A 152 25.12 -3.54 -6.30
CA ARG A 152 24.18 -2.55 -6.85
C ARG A 152 24.62 -1.13 -6.50
N LEU A 153 25.03 -0.88 -5.25
CA LEU A 153 25.49 0.44 -4.82
C LEU A 153 26.76 0.91 -5.54
N LYS A 154 27.67 -0.02 -5.89
CA LYS A 154 28.84 0.30 -6.73
C LYS A 154 28.43 0.78 -8.13
N ARG A 155 27.37 0.19 -8.69
CA ARG A 155 26.85 0.56 -10.03
C ARG A 155 25.99 1.82 -9.99
N CYS A 156 25.17 1.97 -8.94
CA CYS A 156 24.25 3.08 -8.79
C CYS A 156 24.16 3.50 -7.31
N PRO A 157 24.87 4.56 -6.87
CA PRO A 157 24.84 5.00 -5.48
C PRO A 157 23.44 5.38 -4.97
N GLY A 158 22.56 5.83 -5.87
CA GLY A 158 21.15 6.12 -5.56
C GLY A 158 20.33 4.90 -5.15
N TYR A 159 20.81 3.68 -5.39
CA TYR A 159 20.10 2.44 -5.05
C TYR A 159 19.81 2.31 -3.55
N ARG A 160 20.56 3.00 -2.69
CA ARG A 160 20.25 3.07 -1.25
C ARG A 160 18.83 3.56 -0.99
N TRP A 161 18.36 4.54 -1.77
CA TRP A 161 17.04 5.13 -1.63
C TRP A 161 15.94 4.19 -2.13
N ASN A 162 16.24 3.36 -3.14
CA ASN A 162 15.33 2.31 -3.59
C ASN A 162 15.12 1.26 -2.48
N VAL A 163 16.20 0.84 -1.81
CA VAL A 163 16.12 -0.12 -0.69
C VAL A 163 15.35 0.46 0.50
N GLU A 164 15.57 1.74 0.82
CA GLU A 164 14.81 2.44 1.87
C GLU A 164 13.33 2.49 1.50
N LEU A 165 13.01 2.90 0.27
CA LEU A 165 11.63 2.97 -0.22
C LEU A 165 10.96 1.59 -0.18
N TYR A 166 11.63 0.55 -0.66
CA TYR A 166 11.17 -0.85 -0.54
C TYR A 166 10.86 -1.21 0.91
N SER A 167 11.77 -0.93 1.84
CA SER A 167 11.59 -1.25 3.26
C SER A 167 10.37 -0.52 3.85
N THR A 168 10.18 0.75 3.47
CA THR A 168 9.02 1.54 3.87
C THR A 168 7.71 0.96 3.33
N PHE A 169 7.69 0.47 2.09
CA PHE A 169 6.52 -0.18 1.51
C PHE A 169 6.24 -1.54 2.14
N VAL A 170 7.27 -2.34 2.43
CA VAL A 170 7.12 -3.59 3.20
C VAL A 170 6.50 -3.30 4.57
N PHE A 171 6.99 -2.29 5.28
CA PHE A 171 6.40 -1.87 6.56
C PHE A 171 4.92 -1.46 6.41
N LEU A 172 4.59 -0.69 5.37
CA LEU A 172 3.19 -0.30 5.10
C LEU A 172 2.29 -1.52 4.86
N VAL A 173 2.66 -2.44 3.96
CA VAL A 173 1.79 -3.56 3.59
C VAL A 173 1.69 -4.65 4.67
N THR A 174 2.64 -4.69 5.59
CA THR A 174 2.61 -5.57 6.76
C THR A 174 1.91 -4.94 7.98
N ASN A 175 1.58 -3.65 7.91
CA ASN A 175 0.82 -2.95 8.95
C ASN A 175 -0.65 -3.40 8.98
N CYS A 176 -1.16 -3.82 10.15
CA CYS A 176 -2.55 -4.29 10.26
C CYS A 176 -3.58 -3.21 9.89
N GLY A 177 -3.31 -1.93 10.18
CA GLY A 177 -4.19 -0.83 9.78
C GLY A 177 -4.34 -0.73 8.26
N PHE A 178 -3.24 -0.87 7.52
CA PHE A 178 -3.27 -0.91 6.06
C PHE A 178 -3.98 -2.17 5.54
N GLN A 179 -3.70 -3.34 6.11
CA GLN A 179 -4.37 -4.57 5.69
C GLN A 179 -5.89 -4.49 5.92
N ASN A 180 -6.33 -3.95 7.06
CA ASN A 180 -7.74 -3.75 7.38
C ASN A 180 -8.38 -2.71 6.45
N LEU A 181 -7.68 -1.62 6.11
CA LEU A 181 -8.14 -0.65 5.11
C LEU A 181 -8.42 -1.33 3.77
N ILE A 182 -7.51 -2.17 3.29
CA ILE A 182 -7.70 -2.89 2.02
C ILE A 182 -8.88 -3.85 2.09
N VAL A 183 -9.06 -4.57 3.20
CA VAL A 183 -10.22 -5.48 3.39
C VAL A 183 -11.53 -4.69 3.40
N GLU A 184 -11.60 -3.57 4.12
CA GLU A 184 -12.79 -2.72 4.15
C GLU A 184 -13.08 -2.11 2.77
N LEU A 185 -12.07 -1.63 2.05
CA LEU A 185 -12.22 -1.13 0.68
C LEU A 185 -12.82 -2.19 -0.25
N MET A 186 -12.33 -3.42 -0.18
CA MET A 186 -12.86 -4.52 -1.00
C MET A 186 -14.30 -4.88 -0.61
N ARG A 187 -14.68 -4.69 0.65
CA ARG A 187 -16.06 -4.90 1.12
C ARG A 187 -16.99 -3.79 0.64
N GLU A 188 -16.64 -2.52 0.86
CA GLU A 188 -17.48 -1.37 0.50
C GLU A 188 -17.65 -1.25 -1.03
N SER A 189 -16.59 -1.50 -1.79
CA SER A 189 -16.64 -1.47 -3.25
C SER A 189 -17.58 -2.53 -3.85
N ALA A 190 -17.93 -3.58 -3.11
CA ALA A 190 -18.80 -4.64 -3.60
C ALA A 190 -20.21 -4.15 -3.92
N THR A 191 -20.68 -3.12 -3.21
CA THR A 191 -22.05 -2.60 -3.30
C THR A 191 -22.12 -1.08 -3.50
N GLY A 192 -21.07 -0.33 -3.15
CA GLY A 192 -21.05 1.13 -3.23
C GLY A 192 -20.86 1.70 -4.64
N GLY A 193 -21.36 2.92 -4.84
CA GLY A 193 -21.09 3.78 -6.00
C GLY A 193 -20.11 4.90 -5.65
N ASP A 194 -20.15 5.98 -6.44
CA ASP A 194 -19.20 7.09 -6.33
C ASP A 194 -19.33 7.85 -5.00
N LEU A 195 -20.57 8.09 -4.54
CA LEU A 195 -20.81 8.79 -3.27
C LEU A 195 -20.36 7.95 -2.07
N GLU A 196 -20.60 6.64 -2.10
CA GLU A 196 -20.11 5.72 -1.08
C GLU A 196 -18.58 5.66 -1.08
N ALA A 197 -17.93 5.75 -2.24
CA ALA A 197 -16.46 5.80 -2.32
C ALA A 197 -15.89 7.07 -1.68
N LEU A 198 -16.52 8.24 -1.93
CA LEU A 198 -16.13 9.50 -1.30
C LEU A 198 -16.39 9.51 0.21
N ASN A 199 -17.53 8.97 0.65
CA ASN A 199 -17.82 8.82 2.08
C ASN A 199 -16.84 7.87 2.76
N PHE A 200 -16.48 6.76 2.10
CA PHE A 200 -15.47 5.84 2.59
C PHE A 200 -14.09 6.51 2.67
N PHE A 201 -13.72 7.35 1.71
CA PHE A 201 -12.51 8.18 1.80
C PHE A 201 -12.55 9.12 3.01
N ILE A 202 -13.65 9.84 3.23
CA ILE A 202 -13.80 10.74 4.38
C ILE A 202 -13.64 9.98 5.69
N GLU A 203 -14.34 8.85 5.85
CA GLU A 203 -14.26 8.02 7.05
C GLU A 203 -12.83 7.47 7.27
N THR A 204 -12.19 7.04 6.19
CA THR A 204 -10.80 6.57 6.17
C THR A 204 -9.84 7.67 6.62
N ALA A 205 -9.94 8.87 6.03
CA ALA A 205 -9.01 9.97 6.25
C ALA A 205 -9.20 10.68 7.59
N ALA A 206 -10.45 10.82 8.06
CA ALA A 206 -10.77 11.54 9.28
C ALA A 206 -10.83 10.66 10.53
N VAL A 207 -11.20 9.38 10.38
CA VAL A 207 -11.58 8.53 11.53
C VAL A 207 -10.78 7.23 11.57
N LYS A 208 -11.17 6.22 10.78
CA LYS A 208 -10.77 4.82 10.98
C LYS A 208 -9.29 4.54 10.66
N PHE A 209 -8.78 5.16 9.61
CA PHE A 209 -7.46 4.85 9.05
C PHE A 209 -6.61 6.11 8.85
N SER A 210 -6.90 7.16 9.62
CA SER A 210 -6.27 8.48 9.49
C SER A 210 -4.74 8.40 9.61
N ASN A 211 -4.22 7.61 10.56
CA ASN A 211 -2.78 7.37 10.71
C ASN A 211 -2.17 6.66 9.51
N VAL A 212 -2.90 5.70 8.90
CA VAL A 212 -2.42 4.97 7.72
C VAL A 212 -2.36 5.91 6.52
N LEU A 213 -3.41 6.70 6.27
CA LEU A 213 -3.40 7.66 5.17
C LEU A 213 -2.39 8.79 5.38
N GLN A 214 -2.20 9.26 6.61
CA GLN A 214 -1.16 10.24 6.91
C GLN A 214 0.22 9.66 6.61
N PHE A 215 0.50 8.42 7.05
CA PHE A 215 1.76 7.75 6.75
C PHE A 215 1.96 7.57 5.23
N MET A 216 0.92 7.18 4.49
CA MET A 216 0.97 7.12 3.02
C MET A 216 1.22 8.49 2.37
N LYS A 217 0.62 9.56 2.90
CA LYS A 217 0.86 10.95 2.45
C LYS A 217 2.30 11.37 2.70
N ASP A 218 2.88 10.99 3.83
CA ASP A 218 4.27 11.28 4.18
C ASP A 218 5.24 10.52 3.26
N ILE A 219 4.94 9.26 2.94
CA ILE A 219 5.68 8.48 1.92
C ILE A 219 5.62 9.19 0.57
N TRP A 220 4.42 9.61 0.13
CA TRP A 220 4.24 10.34 -1.13
C TRP A 220 5.09 11.61 -1.19
N LYS A 221 5.04 12.45 -0.15
CA LYS A 221 5.88 13.65 -0.05
C LYS A 221 7.37 13.32 -0.03
N GLY A 222 7.76 12.27 0.67
CA GLY A 222 9.15 11.79 0.72
C GLY A 222 9.66 11.40 -0.67
N ILE A 223 8.87 10.63 -1.43
CA ILE A 223 9.21 10.21 -2.80
C ILE A 223 9.50 11.40 -3.72
N GLN A 224 8.77 12.51 -3.57
CA GLN A 224 8.97 13.73 -4.36
C GLN A 224 10.33 14.41 -4.09
N LEU A 225 10.94 14.13 -2.93
CA LEU A 225 12.22 14.70 -2.50
C LEU A 225 13.41 13.75 -2.70
N LEU A 226 13.14 12.45 -2.89
CA LEU A 226 14.20 11.46 -3.05
C LEU A 226 14.90 11.63 -4.40
N PRO A 227 16.26 11.58 -4.45
CA PRO A 227 17.01 11.60 -5.70
C PRO A 227 16.98 10.22 -6.36
N LEU A 228 15.77 9.81 -6.77
CA LEU A 228 15.45 8.52 -7.35
C LEU A 228 16.01 8.42 -8.79
N THR A 229 17.32 8.17 -8.85
CA THR A 229 18.12 8.15 -10.09
C THR A 229 18.32 6.74 -10.65
N CYS A 230 18.10 5.71 -9.82
CA CYS A 230 18.26 4.31 -10.19
C CYS A 230 16.88 3.71 -10.53
N LYS A 231 16.26 4.13 -11.63
CA LYS A 231 15.08 3.41 -12.16
C LYS A 231 15.53 2.05 -12.68
N THR A 232 14.74 1.02 -12.40
CA THR A 232 14.77 -0.32 -13.01
C THR A 232 16.09 -0.58 -13.73
N ILE A 233 17.11 -1.06 -13.01
CA ILE A 233 18.32 -1.51 -13.68
C ILE A 233 17.94 -2.83 -14.35
N SER A 234 17.44 -2.74 -15.58
CA SER A 234 17.23 -3.88 -16.46
C SER A 234 18.57 -4.62 -16.58
N PHE A 235 18.75 -5.64 -15.74
CA PHE A 235 19.72 -6.69 -15.95
C PHE A 235 18.93 -7.87 -16.52
N LEU A 236 18.67 -7.80 -17.82
CA LEU A 236 18.75 -9.01 -18.63
C LEU A 236 20.19 -9.51 -18.59
#